data_AF-A0A6I2VE05-F1
#
_entry.id   AF-A0A6I2VE05-F1
#
_cell.length_a   1.000
_cell.length_b   1.000
_cell.length_c   1.000
_cell.angle_alpha   90.00
_cell.angle_beta   90.00
_cell.angle_gamma   90.00
#
_symmetry.space_group_name_H-M   'P 1'
#
loop_
_entity.id
_entity.type
_entity.pdbx_description
1 polymer ?
#
loop_
_entity_poly.entity_id
_entity_poly.type
_entity_poly.pdbx_seq_one_letter_code
_entity_poly.pdbx_strand_id
1 'polypeptide(L)' 'MARSYTLTLRREGDSERQRFVTVDGALDTLETEIRAMSQTVRKATTKSLGREYEPVELVAVRAEVSGPGVR' A
#
# COMPACT_ATOMS: atom_id res chain seq x y z
N MET A 1 -10.51 14.22 -19.63
CA MET A 1 -9.98 13.14 -18.77
C MET A 1 -10.71 13.20 -17.43
N ALA A 2 -11.32 12.11 -16.98
CA ALA A 2 -11.93 12.09 -15.65
C ALA A 2 -10.82 12.34 -14.60
N ARG A 3 -11.03 13.33 -13.74
CA ARG A 3 -10.11 13.62 -12.63
C ARG A 3 -10.27 12.49 -11.61
N SER A 4 -9.43 11.46 -11.70
CA SER A 4 -9.46 10.32 -10.77
C SER A 4 -8.26 10.33 -9.86
N TYR A 5 -8.50 9.96 -8.61
CA TYR A 5 -7.47 9.60 -7.64
C TYR A 5 -7.11 8.13 -7.81
N THR A 6 -5.85 7.78 -7.58
CA THR A 6 -5.39 6.39 -7.66
C THR A 6 -4.79 5.97 -6.33
N LEU A 7 -5.40 4.97 -5.68
CA LEU A 7 -4.79 4.25 -4.57
C LEU A 7 -3.88 3.16 -5.15
N THR A 8 -2.62 3.11 -4.71
CA THR A 8 -1.70 2.01 -5.00
C THR A 8 -1.30 1.34 -3.69
N LEU A 9 -1.58 0.05 -3.57
CA LEU A 9 -1.19 -0.81 -2.45
C LEU A 9 -0.05 -1.71 -2.92
N ARG A 10 1.06 -1.75 -2.18
CA ARG A 10 2.21 -2.62 -2.48
C ARG A 10 2.52 -3.51 -1.29
N ARG A 11 2.64 -4.81 -1.55
CA ARG A 11 2.99 -5.85 -0.56
C ARG A 11 3.87 -6.89 -1.24
N GLU A 12 5.00 -7.27 -0.64
CA GLU A 12 5.79 -8.46 -1.05
C GLU A 12 5.97 -8.71 -2.56
N GLY A 13 6.18 -7.65 -3.36
CA GLY A 13 6.32 -7.76 -4.82
C GLY A 13 5.02 -7.67 -5.62
N ASP A 14 3.86 -7.79 -4.96
CA ASP A 14 2.55 -7.49 -5.53
C ASP A 14 2.21 -6.00 -5.44
N SER A 15 1.46 -5.54 -6.44
CA SER A 15 0.86 -4.20 -6.42
C SER A 15 -0.58 -4.23 -6.92
N GLU A 16 -1.48 -3.62 -6.15
CA GLU A 16 -2.87 -3.41 -6.53
C GLU A 16 -3.14 -1.92 -6.74
N ARG A 17 -4.01 -1.60 -7.71
CA ARG A 17 -4.42 -0.22 -7.99
C ARG A 17 -5.93 -0.10 -8.06
N GLN A 18 -6.46 0.87 -7.34
CA GLN A 18 -7.88 1.21 -7.34
C GLN A 18 -8.07 2.69 -7.70
N ARG A 19 -9.13 3.01 -8.46
CA ARG A 19 -9.42 4.37 -8.92
C ARG A 19 -10.66 4.92 -8.24
N PHE A 20 -10.59 6.18 -7.84
CA PHE A 20 -11.66 6.88 -7.14
C PHE A 20 -11.97 8.21 -7.81
N VAL A 21 -13.23 8.64 -7.72
CA VAL A 21 -13.68 9.94 -8.22
C VAL A 21 -13.41 11.04 -7.19
N THR A 22 -13.40 10.70 -5.90
CA THR A 22 -13.17 11.61 -4.78
C THR A 22 -11.89 11.25 -4.02
N VAL A 23 -11.27 12.25 -3.39
CA VAL A 23 -10.11 12.02 -2.51
C VAL A 23 -10.54 11.30 -1.23
N ASP A 24 -11.69 11.68 -0.67
CA ASP A 24 -12.22 11.08 0.56
C ASP A 24 -12.42 9.56 0.38
N GLY A 25 -13.04 9.13 -0.72
CA GLY A 25 -13.21 7.71 -0.99
C GLY A 25 -11.88 6.95 -1.13
N ALA A 26 -10.85 7.60 -1.69
CA ALA A 26 -9.51 7.00 -1.77
C ALA A 26 -8.84 6.89 -0.39
N LEU A 27 -9.02 7.89 0.48
CA LEU A 27 -8.47 7.91 1.83
C LEU A 27 -9.18 6.92 2.76
N ASP A 28 -10.52 6.84 2.69
CA ASP A 28 -11.32 5.89 3.46
C ASP A 28 -10.96 4.44 3.11
N THR A 29 -10.82 4.14 1.82
CA THR A 29 -10.36 2.81 1.39
C THR A 29 -8.91 2.56 1.82
N LEU A 30 -8.01 3.53 1.69
CA LEU A 30 -6.63 3.40 2.17
C LEU A 30 -6.59 3.05 3.66
N GLU A 31 -7.36 3.74 4.49
CA GLU A 31 -7.42 3.48 5.93
C GLU A 31 -7.94 2.07 6.21
N THR A 32 -9.04 1.69 5.56
CA THR A 32 -9.66 0.36 5.71
C THR A 32 -8.67 -0.75 5.38
N GLU A 33 -7.98 -0.63 4.25
CA GLU A 33 -7.01 -1.62 3.77
C GLU A 33 -5.78 -1.71 4.67
N ILE A 34 -5.22 -0.57 5.10
CA ILE A 34 -4.09 -0.56 6.04
C ILE A 34 -4.49 -1.23 7.36
N ARG A 35 -5.68 -0.92 7.89
CA ARG A 35 -6.15 -1.52 9.15
C ARG A 35 -6.31 -3.04 9.01
N ALA A 36 -6.96 -3.50 7.94
CA ALA A 36 -7.13 -4.93 7.68
C ALA A 36 -5.78 -5.67 7.57
N MET A 37 -4.80 -5.07 6.88
CA MET A 37 -3.48 -5.67 6.71
C MET A 37 -2.62 -5.59 7.98
N SER A 38 -2.76 -4.54 8.79
CA SER A 38 -2.04 -4.42 10.06
C SER A 38 -2.37 -5.54 11.05
N GLN A 39 -3.58 -6.13 10.94
CA GLN A 39 -4.04 -7.20 11.82
C GLN A 39 -3.57 -8.60 11.38
N THR A 40 -3.12 -8.75 10.13
CA THR A 40 -2.88 -10.07 9.52
C THR A 40 -1.40 -10.37 9.27
N VAL A 41 -0.53 -9.37 9.28
CA VAL A 41 0.87 -9.54 8.87
C VAL A 41 1.80 -9.74 10.07
N ARG A 42 2.10 -11.00 10.39
CA ARG A 42 3.33 -11.37 11.12
C ARG A 42 4.39 -11.76 10.10
N LYS A 43 5.36 -10.86 9.85
CA LYS A 43 6.51 -11.16 8.99
C LYS A 43 7.46 -12.10 9.72
N ALA A 44 8.04 -13.03 8.99
CA ALA A 44 9.23 -13.76 9.43
C ALA A 44 10.49 -13.01 8.97
N THR A 45 11.63 -13.31 9.59
CA THR A 45 12.94 -12.84 9.12
C THR A 45 13.13 -13.24 7.65
N THR A 46 13.61 -12.30 6.83
CA THR A 46 13.80 -12.52 5.39
C THR A 46 15.18 -12.09 4.94
N LYS A 47 15.66 -12.64 3.82
CA LYS A 47 16.97 -12.32 3.24
C LYS A 47 16.79 -11.63 1.88
N SER A 48 17.39 -10.46 1.73
CA SER A 48 17.37 -9.69 0.47
C SER A 48 18.69 -8.94 0.29
N LEU A 49 19.19 -8.91 -0.95
CA LEU A 49 20.47 -8.26 -1.32
C LEU A 49 21.66 -8.68 -0.42
N GLY A 50 21.69 -9.93 0.03
CA GLY A 50 22.74 -10.47 0.89
C GLY A 50 22.63 -10.11 2.38
N ARG A 51 21.61 -9.34 2.79
CA ARG A 51 21.33 -8.96 4.19
C ARG A 51 20.09 -9.68 4.72
N GLU A 52 20.11 -10.02 6.00
CA GLU A 52 18.94 -10.47 6.75
C GLU A 52 18.23 -9.27 7.38
N TYR A 53 16.89 -9.32 7.36
CA TYR A 53 16.01 -8.29 7.91
C TYR A 53 15.06 -8.94 8.89
N GLU A 54 15.07 -8.45 10.12
CA GLU A 54 14.10 -8.81 11.15
C GLU A 54 12.72 -8.26 10.80
N PRO A 55 11.63 -8.89 11.28
CA PRO A 55 10.27 -8.46 10.99
C PRO A 55 10.00 -6.98 11.27
N VAL A 56 10.61 -6.41 12.30
CA VAL A 56 10.47 -5.00 12.69
C VAL A 56 11.15 -4.03 11.70
N GLU A 57 12.12 -4.51 10.93
CA GLU A 57 12.81 -3.74 9.90
C GLU A 57 12.04 -3.75 8.57
N LEU A 58 11.01 -4.59 8.44
CA LEU A 58 10.27 -4.79 7.21
C LEU A 58 9.01 -3.93 7.15
N VAL A 59 8.83 -3.24 6.03
CA VAL A 59 7.55 -2.62 5.70
C VAL A 59 6.58 -3.72 5.29
N ALA A 60 5.50 -3.88 6.06
CA ALA A 60 4.45 -4.85 5.76
C ALA A 60 3.68 -4.49 4.48
N VAL A 61 3.25 -3.23 4.39
CA VAL A 61 2.44 -2.68 3.32
C VAL A 61 2.84 -1.24 3.08
N ARG A 62 2.86 -0.83 1.81
CA ARG A 62 2.95 0.58 1.41
C ARG A 62 1.70 0.97 0.64
N ALA A 63 0.97 1.96 1.14
CA ALA A 63 -0.23 2.51 0.51
C ALA A 63 0.02 3.97 0.10
N GLU A 64 -0.41 4.34 -1.11
CA GLU A 64 -0.20 5.67 -1.67
C GLU A 64 -1.47 6.14 -2.40
N VAL A 65 -1.84 7.40 -2.21
CA VAL A 65 -2.87 8.06 -3.03
C VAL A 65 -2.22 9.10 -3.92
N SER A 66 -2.38 8.95 -5.23
CA SER A 66 -1.98 9.93 -6.23
C SER A 66 -3.17 10.75 -6.71
N GLY A 67 -3.00 12.07 -6.79
CA GLY A 67 -4.02 12.99 -7.30
C GLY A 67 -4.17 12.95 -8.83
N PRO A 68 -5.22 13.60 -9.37
CA PRO A 68 -5.45 13.68 -10.80
C PRO A 68 -4.29 14.36 -11.53
N GLY A 69 -3.75 13.72 -12.57
CA GLY A 69 -2.67 14.28 -13.40
C GLY A 69 -1.25 13.97 -12.91
N VAL A 70 -1.10 13.30 -11.76
CA VAL A 70 0.18 12.72 -11.34
C VAL A 70 0.29 11.34 -11.97
N ARG A 71 1.30 11.13 -12.83
CA ARG A 71 1.55 9.87 -13.54
C ARG A 71 2.88 9.27 -13.12
#